data_AF-A0A081B0M9-F1
#
_entry.id   AF-A0A081B0M9-F1
#
_cell.length_a   1.000
_cell.length_b   1.000
_cell.length_c   1.000
_cell.angle_alpha   90.00
_cell.angle_beta   90.00
_cell.angle_gamma   90.00
#
_symmetry.space_group_name_H-M   'P 1'
#
loop_
_entity.id
_entity.type
_entity.pdbx_description
1 polymer ?
#
loop_
_entity_poly.entity_id
_entity_poly.type
_entity_poly.pdbx_seq_one_letter_code
_entity_poly.pdbx_strand_id
1 'polypeptide(L)'
;MGDYQELVSSQPQTNTVAGVATFRRRKIEIEVVENASRGPTWEFPGFGSSQRLYIPATDLANIQLSQSRTLLSEWLATAIIGNDFLGSVLYSVSNVAAKSGKLTPVPLLMVSIVVQLYKLMYAEVITAIPMNGGTYNALLNTTSKPIATVAACLGILSYVATATVAAISAVHYLSTQVNIPIVACTIAILLAFGLLALLGIVANSRAALAIFLHHIVVLSTLAISCVIYGIQNPTVFRENMQTEFPDVIIAGKMLDGSAFTAVFFGFGAAMLGITGFESSSNYVEEQAPGVF
;
A
#
# COMPACT_ATOMS: atom_id res chain seq x y z
N MET A 1 48.13 9.31 -35.29
CA MET A 1 48.13 8.06 -36.08
C MET A 1 47.49 7.00 -35.20
N GLY A 2 46.28 6.59 -35.55
CA GLY A 2 45.44 5.67 -34.79
C GLY A 2 44.16 5.49 -35.59
N ASP A 3 44.26 4.69 -36.65
CA ASP A 3 43.17 4.39 -37.58
C ASP A 3 42.09 3.59 -36.86
N TYR A 4 40.89 4.16 -36.77
CA TYR A 4 39.69 3.39 -36.44
C TYR A 4 39.17 2.78 -37.75
N GLN A 5 39.36 1.47 -37.91
CA GLN A 5 38.70 0.70 -38.98
C GLN A 5 37.23 0.47 -38.60
N GLU A 6 36.32 1.06 -39.37
CA GLU A 6 34.90 0.67 -39.36
C GLU A 6 34.78 -0.76 -39.92
N LEU A 7 34.29 -1.68 -39.08
CA LEU A 7 33.87 -3.00 -39.50
C LEU A 7 32.56 -2.88 -40.29
N VAL A 8 32.67 -2.74 -41.60
CA VAL A 8 31.54 -2.87 -42.54
C VAL A 8 31.10 -4.33 -42.57
N SER A 9 30.10 -4.66 -41.75
CA SER A 9 29.41 -5.96 -41.89
C SER A 9 28.61 -5.96 -43.20
N SER A 10 29.14 -6.70 -44.18
CA SER A 10 28.54 -6.89 -45.49
C SER A 10 28.11 -8.34 -45.62
N GLN A 11 26.84 -8.66 -45.31
CA GLN A 11 26.09 -9.73 -45.98
C GLN A 11 24.58 -9.52 -45.80
N PRO A 12 23.79 -9.58 -46.89
CA PRO A 12 22.33 -9.64 -46.79
C PRO A 12 21.91 -11.09 -46.56
N GLN A 13 21.51 -11.44 -45.34
CA GLN A 13 20.78 -12.69 -45.10
C GLN A 13 19.36 -12.56 -45.67
N THR A 14 19.11 -13.26 -46.77
CA THR A 14 17.82 -13.37 -47.43
C THR A 14 16.96 -14.39 -46.69
N ASN A 15 16.27 -13.96 -45.63
CA ASN A 15 15.16 -14.72 -45.07
C ASN A 15 13.90 -14.43 -45.90
N THR A 16 13.52 -15.40 -46.73
CA THR A 16 12.30 -15.38 -47.53
C THR A 16 11.10 -15.60 -46.60
N VAL A 17 10.40 -14.50 -46.27
CA VAL A 17 9.03 -14.57 -45.76
C VAL A 17 8.12 -14.08 -46.88
N ALA A 18 7.29 -15.00 -47.39
CA ALA A 18 6.36 -14.73 -48.47
C ALA A 18 5.29 -13.71 -48.04
N GLY A 19 5.09 -12.69 -48.87
CA GLY A 19 3.86 -11.88 -48.84
C GLY A 19 3.91 -10.57 -48.05
N VAL A 20 4.89 -9.71 -48.28
CA VAL A 20 4.76 -8.27 -47.96
C VAL A 20 5.33 -7.47 -49.13
N ALA A 21 4.53 -6.55 -49.69
CA ALA A 21 4.99 -5.66 -50.75
C ALA A 21 6.27 -4.92 -50.32
N THR A 22 7.39 -5.20 -50.97
CA THR A 22 8.68 -4.55 -50.72
C THR A 22 8.64 -3.12 -51.23
N PHE A 23 8.22 -2.18 -50.37
CA PHE A 23 8.44 -0.76 -50.62
C PHE A 23 9.94 -0.47 -50.57
N ARG A 24 10.48 0.08 -51.66
CA ARG A 24 11.87 0.56 -51.73
C ARG A 24 12.04 1.71 -50.74
N ARG A 25 12.63 1.43 -49.58
CA ARG A 25 12.89 2.42 -48.54
C ARG A 25 14.13 3.24 -48.93
N ARG A 26 13.96 4.54 -49.16
CA ARG A 26 15.07 5.49 -49.41
C ARG A 26 15.37 6.23 -48.11
N LYS A 27 16.63 6.18 -47.65
CA LYS A 27 17.12 6.95 -46.50
C LYS A 27 17.72 8.24 -47.07
N ILE A 28 17.25 9.39 -46.59
CA ILE A 28 17.86 10.69 -46.89
C ILE A 28 18.45 11.18 -45.58
N GLU A 29 19.78 11.25 -45.51
CA GLU A 29 20.50 11.90 -44.42
C GLU A 29 20.86 13.30 -44.89
N ILE A 30 20.33 14.31 -44.19
CA ILE A 30 20.63 15.71 -44.46
C ILE A 30 21.50 16.18 -43.32
N GLU A 31 22.79 16.34 -43.59
CA GLU A 31 23.72 16.98 -42.66
C GLU A 31 23.51 18.50 -42.75
N VAL A 32 22.92 19.09 -41.72
CA VAL A 32 22.74 20.53 -41.62
C VAL A 32 23.90 21.08 -40.79
N VAL A 33 24.87 21.69 -41.47
CA VAL A 33 25.98 22.40 -40.81
C VAL A 33 25.58 23.85 -40.61
N GLU A 34 25.11 24.20 -39.41
CA GLU A 34 24.83 25.59 -39.03
C GLU A 34 26.10 26.27 -38.51
N ASN A 35 26.53 27.34 -39.17
CA ASN A 35 27.62 28.23 -38.74
C ASN A 35 27.16 29.27 -37.69
N ALA A 36 26.21 28.91 -36.82
CA ALA A 36 25.79 29.76 -35.73
C ALA A 36 26.68 29.50 -34.50
N SER A 37 27.18 30.56 -33.87
CA SER A 37 27.88 30.46 -32.59
C SER A 37 26.94 29.82 -31.57
N ARG A 38 27.26 28.61 -31.10
CA ARG A 38 26.50 27.94 -30.04
C ARG A 38 26.42 28.88 -28.83
N GLY A 39 25.22 29.38 -28.55
CA GLY A 39 24.92 30.07 -27.30
C GLY A 39 25.17 29.14 -26.11
N PRO A 40 25.27 29.68 -24.89
CA PRO A 40 25.52 28.87 -23.72
C PRO A 40 24.40 27.82 -23.54
N THR A 41 24.78 26.62 -23.13
CA THR A 41 23.96 25.38 -23.17
C THR A 41 22.65 25.46 -22.37
N TRP A 42 22.47 26.48 -21.53
CA TRP A 42 21.24 26.75 -20.77
C TRP A 42 20.17 27.52 -21.56
N GLU A 43 20.54 28.14 -22.69
CA GLU A 43 19.66 28.98 -23.51
C GLU A 43 18.91 28.14 -24.56
N PHE A 44 19.51 27.05 -25.06
CA PHE A 44 18.89 26.14 -26.00
C PHE A 44 19.43 24.70 -25.87
N PRO A 45 18.59 23.70 -25.49
CA PRO A 45 19.03 22.32 -25.30
C PRO A 45 19.29 21.54 -26.62
N GLY A 46 19.29 22.22 -27.77
CA GLY A 46 19.50 21.62 -29.08
C GLY A 46 18.23 21.06 -29.72
N PHE A 47 18.30 20.78 -31.02
CA PHE A 47 17.27 20.01 -31.72
C PHE A 47 17.43 18.54 -31.31
N GLY A 48 16.55 18.05 -30.44
CA GLY A 48 16.62 16.68 -29.92
C GLY A 48 16.79 15.64 -31.04
N SER A 49 17.59 14.60 -30.79
CA SER A 49 17.80 13.54 -31.78
C SER A 49 16.68 12.50 -31.69
N SER A 50 16.03 12.19 -32.82
CA SER A 50 15.14 11.04 -32.93
C SER A 50 15.90 9.89 -33.57
N GLN A 51 16.23 8.88 -32.77
CA GLN A 51 16.83 7.65 -33.26
C GLN A 51 15.79 6.53 -33.22
N ARG A 52 15.53 5.93 -34.38
CA ARG A 52 14.64 4.76 -34.46
C ARG A 52 15.48 3.50 -34.25
N LEU A 53 15.61 3.09 -32.99
CA LEU A 53 16.28 1.85 -32.61
C LEU A 53 15.48 0.66 -33.14
N TYR A 54 16.12 -0.17 -33.98
CA TYR A 54 15.59 -1.48 -34.35
C TYR A 54 16.20 -2.51 -33.40
N ILE A 55 15.40 -2.99 -32.45
CA ILE A 55 15.81 -4.02 -31.50
C ILE A 55 15.56 -5.37 -32.18
N PRO A 56 16.60 -6.19 -32.43
CA PRO A 56 16.43 -7.53 -32.99
C PRO A 56 15.50 -8.37 -32.09
N ALA A 57 14.62 -9.17 -32.69
CA ALA A 57 13.66 -10.00 -31.94
C ALA A 57 14.34 -10.98 -30.96
N THR A 58 15.57 -11.39 -31.27
CA THR A 58 16.42 -12.23 -30.41
C THR A 58 16.84 -11.52 -29.13
N ASP A 59 17.18 -10.23 -29.21
CA ASP A 59 17.62 -9.43 -28.06
C ASP A 59 16.43 -9.09 -27.16
N LEU A 60 15.26 -8.83 -27.76
CA LEU A 60 13.98 -8.71 -27.06
C LEU A 60 13.62 -9.98 -26.28
N ALA A 61 13.75 -11.15 -26.92
CA ALA A 61 13.51 -12.44 -26.27
C ALA A 61 14.48 -12.69 -25.10
N ASN A 62 15.75 -12.33 -25.26
CA ASN A 62 16.77 -12.47 -24.22
C ASN A 62 16.51 -11.54 -23.02
N ILE A 63 16.02 -10.30 -23.26
CA ILE A 63 15.63 -9.38 -22.18
C ILE A 63 14.41 -9.92 -21.42
N GLN A 64 13.40 -10.44 -22.13
CA GLN A 64 12.20 -11.01 -21.52
C GLN A 64 12.47 -12.28 -20.70
N LEU A 65 13.43 -13.11 -21.11
CA LEU A 65 13.86 -14.29 -20.36
C LEU A 65 14.66 -13.93 -19.09
N SER A 66 15.37 -12.79 -19.09
CA SER A 66 16.19 -12.35 -17.93
C SER A 66 15.39 -11.76 -16.77
N GLN A 67 14.11 -11.42 -17.00
CA GLN A 67 13.27 -10.71 -16.03
C GLN A 67 11.96 -11.47 -15.71
N SER A 68 12.05 -12.78 -15.46
CA SER A 68 10.94 -13.50 -14.83
C SER A 68 10.78 -13.01 -13.39
N ARG A 69 10.08 -11.89 -13.19
CA ARG A 69 9.65 -11.43 -11.86
C ARG A 69 8.73 -12.50 -11.28
N THR A 70 9.08 -13.06 -10.13
CA THR A 70 8.15 -13.90 -9.36
C THR A 70 7.05 -13.01 -8.79
N LEU A 71 5.91 -12.99 -9.47
CA LEU A 71 4.74 -12.22 -9.03
C LEU A 71 4.09 -12.86 -7.79
N LEU A 72 3.47 -12.03 -6.97
CA LEU A 72 2.72 -12.43 -5.78
C LEU A 72 1.44 -13.15 -6.20
N SER A 73 1.29 -14.39 -5.75
CA SER A 73 0.01 -15.09 -5.79
C SER A 73 -0.99 -14.42 -4.83
N GLU A 74 -2.29 -14.68 -5.02
CA GLU A 74 -3.40 -14.18 -4.19
C GLU A 74 -3.11 -14.25 -2.69
N TRP A 75 -2.80 -15.42 -2.13
CA TRP A 75 -2.52 -15.56 -0.69
C TRP A 75 -1.34 -14.72 -0.19
N LEU A 76 -0.29 -14.56 -1.01
CA LEU A 76 0.89 -13.76 -0.63
C LEU A 76 0.56 -12.27 -0.69
N ALA A 77 -0.17 -11.83 -1.72
CA ALA A 77 -0.66 -10.46 -1.85
C ALA A 77 -1.65 -10.11 -0.73
N THR A 78 -2.61 -10.99 -0.45
CA THR A 78 -3.58 -10.84 0.64
C THR A 78 -2.90 -10.84 2.00
N ALA A 79 -1.86 -11.66 2.23
CA ALA A 79 -1.18 -11.69 3.51
C ALA A 79 -0.46 -10.38 3.85
N ILE A 80 0.09 -9.67 2.86
CA ILE A 80 0.78 -8.39 3.07
C ILE A 80 -0.21 -7.37 3.66
N ILE A 81 -1.34 -7.14 2.99
CA ILE A 81 -2.37 -6.21 3.46
C ILE A 81 -3.18 -6.74 4.64
N GLY A 82 -3.43 -8.03 4.66
CA GLY A 82 -4.20 -8.72 5.68
C GLY A 82 -3.54 -8.63 7.05
N ASN A 83 -2.21 -8.55 7.12
CA ASN A 83 -1.50 -8.29 8.37
C ASN A 83 -1.78 -6.90 8.93
N ASP A 84 -1.80 -5.88 8.08
CA ASP A 84 -2.10 -4.50 8.49
C ASP A 84 -3.56 -4.40 8.97
N PHE A 85 -4.48 -4.99 8.20
CA PHE A 85 -5.91 -4.99 8.50
C PHE A 85 -6.27 -5.83 9.74
N LEU A 86 -5.88 -7.11 9.82
CA LEU A 86 -6.20 -7.98 10.95
C LEU A 86 -5.44 -7.57 12.22
N GLY A 87 -4.23 -7.05 12.09
CA GLY A 87 -3.49 -6.47 13.21
C GLY A 87 -4.23 -5.28 13.82
N SER A 88 -4.82 -4.43 12.97
CA SER A 88 -5.59 -3.26 13.40
C SER A 88 -6.84 -3.59 14.23
N VAL A 89 -7.47 -4.74 13.97
CA VAL A 89 -8.65 -5.20 14.73
C VAL A 89 -8.34 -5.41 16.20
N LEU A 90 -7.14 -5.91 16.53
CA LEU A 90 -6.77 -6.24 17.91
C LEU A 90 -6.82 -5.01 18.84
N TYR A 91 -6.33 -3.86 18.39
CA TYR A 91 -6.35 -2.63 19.18
C TYR A 91 -7.59 -1.75 18.92
N SER A 92 -8.20 -1.82 17.74
CA SER A 92 -9.32 -0.93 17.41
C SER A 92 -10.61 -1.31 18.14
N VAL A 93 -10.94 -2.61 18.24
CA VAL A 93 -12.20 -3.06 18.86
C VAL A 93 -12.30 -2.64 20.32
N SER A 94 -11.20 -2.72 21.08
CA SER A 94 -11.17 -2.27 22.48
C SER A 94 -11.31 -0.75 22.59
N ASN A 95 -10.70 0.01 21.68
CA ASN A 95 -10.82 1.46 21.64
C ASN A 95 -12.26 1.91 21.28
N VAL A 96 -12.91 1.23 20.33
CA VAL A 96 -14.33 1.46 20.02
C VAL A 96 -15.20 1.12 21.23
N ALA A 97 -14.95 0.00 21.91
CA ALA A 97 -15.68 -0.37 23.11
C ALA A 97 -15.54 0.67 24.23
N ALA A 98 -14.36 1.23 24.42
CA ALA A 98 -14.11 2.28 25.40
C ALA A 98 -14.87 3.58 25.11
N LYS A 99 -15.18 3.89 23.84
CA LYS A 99 -15.90 5.11 23.44
C LYS A 99 -17.40 4.90 23.27
N SER A 100 -17.82 3.73 22.82
CA SER A 100 -19.20 3.43 22.45
C SER A 100 -19.96 2.60 23.49
N GLY A 101 -19.25 1.92 24.39
CA GLY A 101 -19.83 1.02 25.38
C GLY A 101 -20.76 0.00 24.71
N LYS A 102 -22.01 -0.06 25.18
CA LYS A 102 -23.05 -0.95 24.62
C LYS A 102 -23.38 -0.72 23.13
N LEU A 103 -23.04 0.44 22.56
CA LEU A 103 -23.26 0.73 21.14
C LEU A 103 -22.10 0.31 20.23
N THR A 104 -21.04 -0.33 20.74
CA THR A 104 -19.88 -0.81 19.96
C THR A 104 -20.22 -1.46 18.60
N PRO A 105 -21.25 -2.32 18.48
CA PRO A 105 -21.57 -2.93 17.19
C PRO A 105 -21.98 -1.92 16.11
N VAL A 106 -22.55 -0.77 16.49
CA VAL A 106 -23.07 0.23 15.54
C VAL A 106 -21.94 0.91 14.77
N PRO A 107 -20.92 1.53 15.41
CA PRO A 107 -19.77 2.07 14.70
C PRO A 107 -18.98 1.04 13.89
N LEU A 108 -18.80 -0.18 14.41
CA LEU A 108 -18.11 -1.24 13.68
C LEU A 108 -18.86 -1.62 12.40
N LEU A 109 -20.19 -1.68 12.45
CA LEU A 109 -21.02 -1.92 11.28
C LEU A 109 -20.97 -0.74 10.29
N MET A 110 -21.02 0.50 10.77
CA MET A 110 -20.86 1.69 9.92
C MET A 110 -19.52 1.66 9.17
N VAL A 111 -18.43 1.37 9.86
CA VAL A 111 -17.09 1.29 9.26
C VAL A 111 -16.99 0.10 8.29
N SER A 112 -17.63 -1.03 8.60
CA SER A 112 -17.70 -2.18 7.66
C SER A 112 -18.39 -1.81 6.35
N ILE A 113 -19.45 -0.99 6.39
CA ILE A 113 -20.09 -0.44 5.19
C ILE A 113 -19.12 0.47 4.43
N VAL A 114 -18.41 1.36 5.13
CA VAL A 114 -17.41 2.24 4.53
C VAL A 114 -16.33 1.44 3.80
N VAL A 115 -15.77 0.40 4.42
CA VAL A 115 -14.77 -0.49 3.77
C VAL A 115 -15.33 -1.08 2.49
N GLN A 116 -16.61 -1.48 2.49
CA GLN A 116 -17.21 -2.06 1.29
C GLN A 116 -17.35 -1.05 0.16
N LEU A 117 -17.58 0.24 0.46
CA LEU A 117 -17.54 1.33 -0.52
C LEU A 117 -16.10 1.61 -1.00
N TYR A 118 -15.13 1.61 -0.08
CA TYR A 118 -13.71 1.76 -0.41
C TYR A 118 -13.22 0.66 -1.37
N LYS A 119 -13.65 -0.59 -1.16
CA LYS A 119 -13.32 -1.70 -2.06
C LYS A 119 -13.78 -1.44 -3.49
N LEU A 120 -15.01 -0.95 -3.67
CA LEU A 120 -15.57 -0.64 -4.99
C LEU A 120 -14.80 0.50 -5.66
N MET A 121 -14.50 1.56 -4.91
CA MET A 121 -13.72 2.69 -5.40
C MET A 121 -12.31 2.28 -5.82
N TYR A 122 -11.59 1.53 -5.00
CA TYR A 122 -10.22 1.09 -5.30
C TYR A 122 -10.19 0.11 -6.47
N ALA A 123 -11.19 -0.78 -6.58
CA ALA A 123 -11.32 -1.64 -7.74
C ALA A 123 -11.42 -0.83 -9.03
N GLU A 124 -12.25 0.22 -9.08
CA GLU A 124 -12.36 1.08 -10.28
C GLU A 124 -11.07 1.85 -10.57
N VAL A 125 -10.49 2.48 -9.55
CA VAL A 125 -9.32 3.37 -9.72
C VAL A 125 -8.06 2.59 -10.11
N ILE A 126 -7.77 1.48 -9.41
CA ILE A 126 -6.52 0.74 -9.60
C ILE A 126 -6.59 -0.17 -10.83
N THR A 127 -7.78 -0.66 -11.23
CA THR A 127 -7.90 -1.36 -12.51
C THR A 127 -7.76 -0.41 -13.69
N ALA A 128 -8.18 0.86 -13.56
CA ALA A 128 -7.97 1.88 -14.59
C ALA A 128 -6.50 2.33 -14.68
N ILE A 129 -5.79 2.42 -13.55
CA ILE A 129 -4.41 2.92 -13.46
C ILE A 129 -3.57 1.94 -12.60
N PRO A 130 -3.16 0.78 -13.17
CA PRO A 130 -2.45 -0.26 -12.42
C PRO A 130 -0.95 0.06 -12.31
N MET A 131 -0.64 1.19 -11.67
CA MET A 131 0.74 1.62 -11.43
C MET A 131 1.05 1.58 -9.93
N ASN A 132 2.23 1.08 -9.59
CA ASN A 132 2.75 1.18 -8.22
C ASN A 132 2.89 2.65 -7.83
N GLY A 133 2.78 2.96 -6.55
CA GLY A 133 2.69 4.35 -6.03
C GLY A 133 1.28 4.75 -5.59
N GLY A 134 0.35 3.80 -5.64
CA GLY A 134 -0.92 3.81 -4.93
C GLY A 134 -1.74 5.09 -5.07
N THR A 135 -2.27 5.57 -3.96
CA THR A 135 -3.14 6.76 -3.90
C THR A 135 -2.49 8.01 -4.47
N TYR A 136 -1.16 8.18 -4.37
CA TYR A 136 -0.48 9.34 -4.96
C TYR A 136 -0.56 9.31 -6.49
N ASN A 137 -0.21 8.19 -7.12
CA ASN A 137 -0.25 8.08 -8.57
C ASN A 137 -1.69 8.11 -9.11
N ALA A 138 -2.64 7.51 -8.40
CA ALA A 138 -4.04 7.64 -8.73
C ALA A 138 -4.49 9.12 -8.73
N LEU A 139 -4.16 9.88 -7.69
CA LEU A 139 -4.51 11.30 -7.59
C LEU A 139 -3.74 12.16 -8.57
N LEU A 140 -2.46 11.89 -8.82
CA LEU A 140 -1.66 12.66 -9.78
C LEU A 140 -2.24 12.57 -11.20
N ASN A 141 -2.87 11.45 -11.55
CA ASN A 141 -3.47 11.21 -12.85
C ASN A 141 -4.94 11.64 -12.95
N THR A 142 -5.62 11.89 -11.82
CA THR A 142 -7.05 12.23 -11.79
C THR A 142 -7.34 13.64 -11.25
N THR A 143 -6.36 14.29 -10.62
CA THR A 143 -6.47 15.64 -10.07
C THR A 143 -5.20 16.46 -10.33
N SER A 144 -5.03 17.58 -9.62
CA SER A 144 -3.88 18.47 -9.73
C SER A 144 -2.70 18.04 -8.85
N LYS A 145 -1.48 18.32 -9.30
CA LYS A 145 -0.24 18.01 -8.57
C LYS A 145 -0.22 18.52 -7.12
N PRO A 146 -0.68 19.74 -6.79
CA PRO A 146 -0.73 20.20 -5.39
C PRO A 146 -1.65 19.36 -4.51
N ILE A 147 -2.85 19.03 -5.00
CA ILE A 147 -3.82 18.21 -4.25
C ILE A 147 -3.28 16.80 -4.02
N ALA A 148 -2.72 16.17 -5.07
CA ALA A 148 -2.08 14.86 -4.96
C ALA A 148 -0.92 14.86 -3.95
N THR A 149 -0.14 15.94 -3.91
CA THR A 149 0.99 16.08 -2.97
C THR A 149 0.50 16.22 -1.53
N VAL A 150 -0.52 17.04 -1.27
CA VAL A 150 -1.12 17.17 0.07
C VAL A 150 -1.67 15.84 0.54
N ALA A 151 -2.38 15.12 -0.33
CA ALA A 151 -2.90 13.79 -0.02
C ALA A 151 -1.78 12.78 0.28
N ALA A 152 -0.68 12.79 -0.47
CA ALA A 152 0.48 11.95 -0.19
C ALA A 152 1.11 12.26 1.18
N CYS A 153 1.27 13.53 1.53
CA CYS A 153 1.77 13.93 2.85
C CYS A 153 0.85 13.44 3.99
N LEU A 154 -0.47 13.55 3.82
CA LEU A 154 -1.44 13.01 4.77
C LEU A 154 -1.36 11.48 4.86
N GLY A 155 -1.14 10.78 3.73
CA GLY A 155 -0.93 9.34 3.70
C GLY A 155 0.32 8.91 4.48
N ILE A 156 1.45 9.59 4.27
CA ILE A 156 2.68 9.32 5.03
C ILE A 156 2.45 9.55 6.54
N LEU A 157 1.80 10.65 6.90
CA LEU A 157 1.47 10.93 8.30
C LEU A 157 0.56 9.85 8.91
N SER A 158 -0.40 9.36 8.13
CA SER A 158 -1.26 8.24 8.52
C SER A 158 -0.45 6.97 8.78
N TYR A 159 0.44 6.57 7.86
CA TYR A 159 1.27 5.38 8.05
C TYR A 159 2.19 5.47 9.28
N VAL A 160 2.77 6.64 9.53
CA VAL A 160 3.61 6.86 10.73
C VAL A 160 2.77 6.77 12.01
N ALA A 161 1.56 7.33 12.00
CA ALA A 161 0.63 7.22 13.12
C ALA A 161 0.21 5.76 13.36
N THR A 162 -0.15 5.02 12.31
CA THR A 162 -0.52 3.60 12.38
C THR A 162 0.63 2.75 12.93
N ALA A 163 1.85 2.94 12.44
CA ALA A 163 3.03 2.23 12.95
C ALA A 163 3.25 2.51 14.44
N THR A 164 3.06 3.76 14.87
CA THR A 164 3.19 4.16 16.29
C THR A 164 2.12 3.50 17.16
N VAL A 165 0.85 3.49 16.72
CA VAL A 165 -0.26 2.84 17.43
C VAL A 165 -0.05 1.33 17.52
N ALA A 166 0.35 0.69 16.41
CA ALA A 166 0.64 -0.75 16.41
C ALA A 166 1.78 -1.10 17.38
N ALA A 167 2.88 -0.33 17.38
CA ALA A 167 4.02 -0.56 18.26
C ALA A 167 3.66 -0.38 19.73
N ILE A 168 2.96 0.71 20.09
CA ILE A 168 2.60 0.96 21.49
C ILE A 168 1.59 -0.07 22.00
N SER A 169 0.63 -0.48 21.16
CA SER A 169 -0.32 -1.55 21.48
C SER A 169 0.37 -2.90 21.70
N ALA A 170 1.33 -3.26 20.86
CA ALA A 170 2.12 -4.49 21.03
C ALA A 170 2.88 -4.51 22.36
N VAL A 171 3.51 -3.39 22.73
CA VAL A 171 4.21 -3.26 24.02
C VAL A 171 3.23 -3.28 25.19
N HIS A 172 2.06 -2.66 25.06
CA HIS A 172 1.01 -2.74 26.08
C HIS A 172 0.56 -4.18 26.31
N TYR A 173 0.35 -4.98 25.26
CA TYR A 173 0.05 -6.40 25.42
C TYR A 173 1.15 -7.15 26.16
N LEU A 174 2.42 -6.94 25.78
CA LEU A 174 3.55 -7.56 26.46
C LEU A 174 3.66 -7.11 27.94
N SER A 175 3.36 -5.84 28.23
CA SER A 175 3.41 -5.29 29.58
C SER A 175 2.43 -5.93 30.56
N THR A 176 1.39 -6.61 30.06
CA THR A 176 0.47 -7.40 30.89
C THR A 176 1.13 -8.64 31.48
N GLN A 177 2.24 -9.11 30.89
CA GLN A 177 2.95 -10.33 31.28
C GLN A 177 4.27 -10.03 31.98
N VAL A 178 4.93 -8.93 31.62
CA VAL A 178 6.25 -8.55 32.16
C VAL A 178 6.31 -7.04 32.46
N ASN A 179 7.01 -6.66 33.52
CA ASN A 179 7.20 -5.25 33.86
C ASN A 179 8.29 -4.64 32.96
N ILE A 180 7.88 -3.79 32.03
CA ILE A 180 8.76 -3.15 31.04
C ILE A 180 8.40 -1.67 30.84
N PRO A 181 9.37 -0.80 30.52
CA PRO A 181 9.11 0.61 30.24
C PRO A 181 8.43 0.79 28.86
N ILE A 182 7.11 0.99 28.85
CA ILE A 182 6.27 0.98 27.64
C ILE A 182 6.80 1.94 26.55
N VAL A 183 7.05 3.20 26.90
CA VAL A 183 7.48 4.23 25.94
C VAL A 183 8.85 3.89 25.35
N ALA A 184 9.81 3.48 26.18
CA ALA A 184 11.16 3.15 25.73
C ALA A 184 11.18 1.92 24.80
N CYS A 185 10.43 0.87 25.16
CA CYS A 185 10.29 -0.32 24.32
C CYS A 185 9.59 -0.01 22.98
N THR A 186 8.59 0.88 22.99
CA THR A 186 7.90 1.33 21.76
C THR A 186 8.86 2.02 20.81
N ILE A 187 9.65 2.98 21.32
CA ILE A 187 10.68 3.68 20.54
C ILE A 187 11.72 2.70 20.00
N ALA A 188 12.16 1.74 20.81
CA ALA A 188 13.13 0.73 20.39
C ALA A 188 12.61 -0.16 19.24
N ILE A 189 11.34 -0.59 19.29
CA ILE A 189 10.71 -1.36 18.21
C ILE A 189 10.62 -0.53 16.93
N LEU A 190 10.14 0.71 17.00
CA LEU A 190 10.05 1.61 15.84
C LEU A 190 11.42 1.87 15.22
N LEU A 191 12.45 2.12 16.04
CA LEU A 191 13.82 2.29 15.57
C LEU A 191 14.35 1.01 14.91
N ALA A 192 14.12 -0.16 15.50
CA ALA A 192 14.56 -1.43 14.93
C ALA A 192 13.94 -1.66 13.54
N PHE A 193 12.62 -1.56 13.41
CA PHE A 193 11.95 -1.72 12.11
C PHE A 193 12.31 -0.61 11.11
N GLY A 194 12.48 0.63 11.58
CA GLY A 194 12.96 1.73 10.74
C GLY A 194 14.36 1.48 10.18
N LEU A 195 15.29 0.96 11.01
CA LEU A 195 16.63 0.58 10.57
C LEU A 195 16.61 -0.60 9.58
N LEU A 196 15.79 -1.62 9.83
CA LEU A 196 15.62 -2.74 8.90
C LEU A 196 15.10 -2.26 7.53
N ALA A 197 14.17 -1.31 7.53
CA ALA A 197 13.66 -0.69 6.30
C ALA A 197 14.75 0.11 5.56
N LEU A 198 15.57 0.88 6.28
CA LEU A 198 16.70 1.63 5.70
C LEU A 198 17.79 0.71 5.13
N LEU A 199 18.00 -0.46 5.73
CA LEU A 199 18.91 -1.48 5.22
C LEU A 199 18.38 -2.19 3.96
N GLY A 200 17.17 -1.85 3.50
CA GLY A 200 16.59 -2.41 2.29
C GLY A 200 16.19 -3.88 2.43
N ILE A 201 15.95 -4.35 3.66
CA ILE A 201 15.47 -5.72 3.89
C ILE A 201 14.02 -5.80 3.42
N VAL A 202 13.84 -6.24 2.18
CA VAL A 202 12.53 -6.45 1.58
C VAL A 202 11.81 -7.57 2.35
N ALA A 203 10.59 -7.29 2.79
CA ALA A 203 9.80 -8.23 3.57
C ALA A 203 9.58 -9.53 2.77
N ASN A 204 9.88 -10.66 3.40
CA ASN A 204 9.60 -11.97 2.82
C ASN A 204 8.08 -12.20 2.82
N SER A 205 7.47 -12.31 1.63
CA SER A 205 6.03 -12.55 1.49
C SER A 205 5.56 -13.85 2.14
N ARG A 206 6.42 -14.87 2.27
CA ARG A 206 6.12 -16.10 3.03
C ARG A 206 6.08 -15.87 4.54
N ALA A 207 6.95 -15.00 5.06
CA ALA A 207 6.90 -14.62 6.46
C ALA A 207 5.63 -13.81 6.77
N ALA A 208 5.24 -12.90 5.85
CA ALA A 208 3.96 -12.19 5.94
C ALA A 208 2.77 -13.17 5.97
N LEU A 209 2.78 -14.21 5.12
CA LEU A 209 1.74 -15.25 5.15
C LEU A 209 1.69 -16.01 6.48
N ALA A 210 2.84 -16.36 7.06
CA ALA A 210 2.87 -17.03 8.36
C ALA A 210 2.27 -16.16 9.48
N ILE A 211 2.61 -14.87 9.50
CA ILE A 211 2.04 -13.90 10.45
C ILE A 211 0.53 -13.74 10.23
N PHE A 212 0.09 -13.72 8.97
CA PHE A 212 -1.32 -13.57 8.62
C PHE A 212 -2.15 -14.76 9.09
N LEU A 213 -1.67 -15.98 8.84
CA LEU A 213 -2.31 -17.20 9.35
C LEU A 213 -2.34 -17.23 10.88
N HIS A 214 -1.28 -16.76 11.54
CA HIS A 214 -1.26 -16.64 13.00
C HIS A 214 -2.35 -15.66 13.51
N HIS A 215 -2.52 -14.50 12.86
CA HIS A 215 -3.59 -13.55 13.18
C HIS A 215 -4.97 -14.20 13.05
N ILE A 216 -5.21 -14.94 11.97
CA ILE A 216 -6.49 -15.66 11.77
C ILE A 216 -6.74 -16.63 12.92
N VAL A 217 -5.73 -17.41 13.35
CA VAL A 217 -5.88 -18.36 14.46
C VAL A 217 -6.19 -17.64 15.77
N VAL A 218 -5.44 -16.57 16.10
CA VAL A 218 -5.64 -15.80 17.33
C VAL A 218 -7.02 -15.14 17.35
N LEU A 219 -7.41 -14.46 16.28
CA LEU A 219 -8.70 -13.80 16.16
C LEU A 219 -9.87 -14.80 16.19
N SER A 220 -9.74 -15.95 15.52
CA SER A 220 -10.76 -17.00 15.55
C SER A 220 -10.91 -17.57 16.97
N THR A 221 -9.79 -17.83 17.65
CA THR A 221 -9.80 -18.33 19.04
C THR A 221 -10.47 -17.31 19.97
N LEU A 222 -10.13 -16.02 19.83
CA LEU A 222 -10.73 -14.95 20.61
C LEU A 222 -12.24 -14.84 20.33
N ALA A 223 -12.66 -14.84 19.07
CA ALA A 223 -14.06 -14.76 18.68
C ALA A 223 -14.88 -15.93 19.25
N ILE A 224 -14.38 -17.16 19.10
CA ILE A 224 -15.03 -18.36 19.65
C ILE A 224 -15.10 -18.27 21.18
N SER A 225 -14.02 -17.85 21.85
CA SER A 225 -13.98 -17.69 23.30
C SER A 225 -15.00 -16.65 23.79
N CYS A 226 -15.13 -15.52 23.09
CA CYS A 226 -16.13 -14.49 23.38
C CYS A 226 -17.56 -15.03 23.22
N VAL A 227 -17.84 -15.81 22.18
CA VAL A 227 -19.16 -16.44 21.96
C VAL A 227 -19.48 -17.43 23.08
N ILE A 228 -18.55 -18.33 23.41
CA ILE A 228 -18.73 -19.30 24.50
C ILE A 228 -18.98 -18.57 25.82
N TYR A 229 -18.14 -17.58 26.14
CA TYR A 229 -18.28 -16.80 27.37
C TYR A 229 -19.61 -16.05 27.44
N GLY A 230 -20.08 -15.48 26.32
CA GLY A 230 -21.35 -14.77 26.23
C GLY A 230 -22.56 -15.69 26.45
N ILE A 231 -22.52 -16.93 25.93
CA ILE A 231 -23.58 -17.93 26.15
C ILE A 231 -23.59 -18.41 27.61
N GLN A 232 -22.41 -18.60 28.22
CA GLN A 232 -22.29 -19.03 29.61
C GLN A 232 -22.67 -17.94 30.63
N ASN A 233 -22.50 -16.66 30.27
CA ASN A 233 -22.71 -15.52 31.17
C ASN A 233 -23.72 -14.50 30.60
N PRO A 234 -24.99 -14.88 30.38
CA PRO A 234 -25.99 -13.98 29.81
C PRO A 234 -26.31 -12.77 30.71
N THR A 235 -26.04 -12.88 32.02
CA THR A 235 -26.21 -11.79 32.98
C THR A 235 -25.24 -10.63 32.69
N VAL A 236 -23.99 -10.93 32.35
CA VAL A 236 -22.96 -9.92 32.00
C VAL A 236 -23.42 -9.10 30.80
N PHE A 237 -24.00 -9.74 29.77
CA PHE A 237 -24.56 -9.02 28.62
C PHE A 237 -25.70 -8.08 29.05
N ARG A 238 -26.61 -8.56 29.90
CA ARG A 238 -27.74 -7.76 30.38
C ARG A 238 -27.28 -6.57 31.23
N GLU A 239 -26.30 -6.77 32.11
CA GLU A 239 -25.68 -5.73 32.93
C GLU A 239 -24.98 -4.68 32.06
N ASN A 240 -24.19 -5.12 31.07
CA ASN A 240 -23.54 -4.23 30.09
C ASN A 240 -24.56 -3.38 29.29
N MET A 241 -25.75 -3.92 29.01
CA MET A 241 -26.79 -3.14 28.32
C MET A 241 -27.41 -2.04 29.20
N GLN A 242 -27.30 -2.18 30.52
CA GLN A 242 -27.84 -1.24 31.51
C GLN A 242 -26.83 -0.15 31.91
N THR A 243 -25.56 -0.26 31.52
CA THR A 243 -24.56 0.78 31.83
C THR A 243 -24.90 2.09 31.14
N GLU A 244 -24.46 3.19 31.74
CA GLU A 244 -24.51 4.50 31.12
C GLU A 244 -23.57 4.58 29.90
N PHE A 245 -23.73 5.62 29.09
CA PHE A 245 -22.83 5.85 27.97
C PHE A 245 -21.47 6.37 28.48
N PRO A 246 -20.34 5.98 27.87
CA PRO A 246 -19.05 6.48 28.29
C PRO A 246 -18.93 8.00 28.06
N ASP A 247 -18.40 8.70 29.05
CA ASP A 247 -18.00 10.11 28.90
C ASP A 247 -16.78 10.21 27.98
N VAL A 248 -16.68 11.33 27.25
CA VAL A 248 -15.60 11.56 26.30
C VAL A 248 -14.89 12.87 26.58
N ILE A 249 -13.56 12.83 26.59
CA ILE A 249 -12.72 14.02 26.71
C ILE A 249 -12.51 14.63 25.33
N ILE A 250 -12.90 15.89 25.14
CA ILE A 250 -12.54 16.71 23.97
C ILE A 250 -11.87 17.98 24.44
N ALA A 251 -10.67 18.27 23.92
CA ALA A 251 -9.93 19.49 24.20
C ALA A 251 -9.81 19.80 25.72
N GLY A 252 -9.64 18.75 26.54
CA GLY A 252 -9.51 18.85 27.98
C GLY A 252 -10.83 19.01 28.75
N LYS A 253 -11.99 19.00 28.09
CA LYS A 253 -13.31 19.02 28.74
C LYS A 253 -13.98 17.65 28.63
N MET A 254 -14.60 17.22 29.73
CA MET A 254 -15.49 16.06 29.76
C MET A 254 -16.82 16.45 29.11
N LEU A 255 -17.28 15.61 28.19
CA LEU A 255 -18.62 15.66 27.63
C LEU A 255 -19.38 14.44 28.09
N ASP A 256 -20.60 14.68 28.56
CA ASP A 256 -21.48 13.64 29.06
C ASP A 256 -21.76 12.59 27.98
N GLY A 257 -21.74 11.34 28.40
CA GLY A 257 -22.08 10.20 27.58
C GLY A 257 -23.51 10.29 27.04
N SER A 258 -23.66 10.18 25.72
CA SER A 258 -24.95 10.08 25.03
C SER A 258 -24.83 9.08 23.88
N ALA A 259 -25.97 8.64 23.34
CA ALA A 259 -25.97 7.78 22.16
C ALA A 259 -25.23 8.42 20.98
N PHE A 260 -25.35 9.76 20.81
CA PHE A 260 -24.66 10.48 19.75
C PHE A 260 -23.15 10.49 19.95
N THR A 261 -22.67 10.84 21.14
CA THR A 261 -21.22 10.86 21.44
C THR A 261 -20.63 9.46 21.34
N ALA A 262 -21.34 8.45 21.85
CA ALA A 262 -20.94 7.05 21.74
C ALA A 262 -20.76 6.57 20.30
N VAL A 263 -21.68 6.93 19.40
CA VAL A 263 -21.58 6.55 17.97
C VAL A 263 -20.52 7.38 17.25
N PHE A 264 -20.47 8.70 17.47
CA PHE A 264 -19.53 9.59 16.77
C PHE A 264 -18.07 9.29 17.12
N PHE A 265 -17.73 9.20 18.40
CA PHE A 265 -16.36 8.87 18.84
C PHE A 265 -16.03 7.40 18.61
N GLY A 266 -17.03 6.53 18.73
CA GLY A 266 -16.92 5.14 18.31
C GLY A 266 -16.53 4.99 16.86
N PHE A 267 -17.18 5.73 15.97
CA PHE A 267 -16.91 5.70 14.53
C PHE A 267 -15.50 6.20 14.23
N GLY A 268 -15.08 7.31 14.85
CA GLY A 268 -13.70 7.80 14.74
C GLY A 268 -12.67 6.78 15.22
N ALA A 269 -12.92 6.09 16.35
CA ALA A 269 -12.06 5.02 16.84
C ALA A 269 -12.06 3.79 15.91
N ALA A 270 -13.21 3.45 15.33
CA ALA A 270 -13.37 2.29 14.46
C ALA A 270 -12.65 2.47 13.11
N MET A 271 -12.49 3.71 12.64
CA MET A 271 -11.72 4.01 11.42
C MET A 271 -10.23 3.60 11.56
N LEU A 272 -9.69 3.50 12.77
CA LEU A 272 -8.34 2.96 13.01
C LEU A 272 -8.25 1.44 12.75
N GLY A 273 -9.38 0.75 12.69
CA GLY A 273 -9.45 -0.68 12.41
C GLY A 273 -9.38 -1.03 10.92
N ILE A 274 -9.44 -0.02 10.04
CA ILE A 274 -9.47 -0.21 8.59
C ILE A 274 -8.25 0.39 7.88
N THR A 275 -7.35 0.99 8.65
CA THR A 275 -6.06 1.48 8.14
C THR A 275 -5.31 0.31 7.51
N GLY A 276 -4.70 0.55 6.36
CA GLY A 276 -3.96 -0.45 5.60
C GLY A 276 -4.66 -0.91 4.33
N PHE A 277 -5.96 -0.69 4.16
CA PHE A 277 -6.65 -1.01 2.91
C PHE A 277 -6.05 -0.23 1.71
N GLU A 278 -5.66 1.02 1.95
CA GLU A 278 -4.99 1.90 1.01
C GLU A 278 -3.63 1.36 0.54
N SER A 279 -2.98 0.53 1.35
CA SER A 279 -1.66 -0.05 1.05
C SER A 279 -1.71 -1.12 -0.04
N SER A 280 -2.89 -1.70 -0.33
CA SER A 280 -3.08 -2.70 -1.43
C SER A 280 -2.54 -2.21 -2.76
N SER A 281 -2.75 -0.92 -3.03
CA SER A 281 -2.43 -0.28 -4.30
C SER A 281 -0.93 -0.02 -4.50
N ASN A 282 -0.12 -0.14 -3.44
CA ASN A 282 1.30 0.19 -3.51
C ASN A 282 2.16 -0.87 -4.19
N TYR A 283 1.65 -2.11 -4.31
CA TYR A 283 2.37 -3.26 -4.87
C TYR A 283 1.58 -3.97 -5.97
N VAL A 284 0.64 -3.27 -6.63
CA VAL A 284 -0.21 -3.84 -7.68
C VAL A 284 0.59 -4.44 -8.85
N GLU A 285 1.71 -3.83 -9.24
CA GLU A 285 2.59 -4.33 -10.32
C GLU A 285 3.35 -5.60 -9.91
N GLU A 286 3.41 -5.90 -8.62
CA GLU A 286 4.06 -7.10 -8.08
C GLU A 286 3.10 -8.28 -7.99
N GLN A 287 1.80 -8.07 -8.23
CA GLN A 287 0.77 -9.12 -8.16
C GLN A 287 0.63 -9.88 -9.47
N ALA A 288 0.24 -11.15 -9.38
CA ALA A 288 -0.08 -11.95 -10.57
C ALA A 288 -1.35 -11.44 -11.27
N PRO A 289 -1.51 -11.68 -12.58
CA PRO A 289 -2.72 -11.25 -13.31
C PRO A 289 -4.01 -11.77 -12.66
N GLY A 290 -4.97 -10.88 -12.43
CA GLY A 290 -6.28 -11.22 -11.85
C GLY A 290 -6.33 -11.34 -10.32
N VAL A 291 -5.28 -10.92 -9.61
CA VAL A 291 -5.23 -10.98 -8.12
C VAL A 291 -5.87 -9.77 -7.44
N PHE A 292 -5.80 -8.57 -8.03
CA PHE A 292 -6.30 -7.33 -7.43
C PHE A 292 -7.84 -7.24 -7.40
#